data_AF-A0A920EDN3-F1
#
_entry.id   AF-A0A920EDN3-F1
#
_cell.length_a   1.000
_cell.length_b   1.000
_cell.length_c   1.000
_cell.angle_alpha   90.00
_cell.angle_beta   90.00
_cell.angle_gamma   90.00
#
_symmetry.space_group_name_H-M   'P 1'
#
loop_
_entity.id
_entity.type
_entity.pdbx_description
1 polymer ?
#
loop_
_entity_poly.entity_id
_entity_poly.type
_entity_poly.pdbx_seq_one_letter_code
_entity_poly.pdbx_strand_id
1 'polypeptide(L)'
;MNPEKSFGFISCGQKCYTPDWVASAGESGQGVSVWLPHLPIEEAELNDELLRYLFFMNLAHGADSKPTAAGIAAWSAALLFEEAVSRSVGTNSASYKPENLSQEGVLAAAQSITFWDARGLHGISNPADAIPSSCFVIMTLDDGLWKREFPPRPGELSCEDENLVELKATTNLEEVEEELESPSDLSLRLPEFGCRKAGIPVSSPLNSSSLSSSIWLIESFWAFNLM
;
A
#
# COMPACT_ATOMS: atom_id res chain seq x y z
N MET A 1 -4.43 -7.14 -35.39
CA MET A 1 -4.48 -7.36 -33.93
C MET A 1 -3.94 -8.77 -33.71
N ASN A 2 -2.74 -8.91 -33.14
CA ASN A 2 -2.06 -10.19 -33.00
C ASN A 2 -2.54 -10.88 -31.69
N PRO A 3 -3.24 -12.04 -31.76
CA PRO A 3 -3.86 -12.67 -30.60
C PRO A 3 -2.88 -13.36 -29.63
N GLU A 4 -1.56 -13.32 -29.87
CA GLU A 4 -0.58 -14.11 -29.11
C GLU A 4 0.02 -13.44 -27.87
N LYS A 5 -0.45 -12.25 -27.46
CA LYS A 5 -0.07 -11.65 -26.17
C LYS A 5 -1.30 -11.34 -25.35
N SER A 6 -2.01 -12.38 -24.94
CA SER A 6 -2.90 -12.28 -23.78
C SER A 6 -2.02 -12.25 -22.53
N PHE A 7 -1.96 -11.11 -21.85
CA PHE A 7 -1.47 -11.12 -20.48
C PHE A 7 -2.47 -11.95 -19.67
N GLY A 8 -2.03 -13.09 -19.12
CA GLY A 8 -2.90 -13.99 -18.37
C GLY A 8 -3.38 -13.38 -17.05
N PHE A 9 -2.69 -12.36 -16.55
CA PHE A 9 -2.99 -11.62 -15.33
C PHE A 9 -2.16 -10.33 -15.34
N ILE A 10 -2.80 -9.16 -15.22
CA ILE A 10 -2.11 -7.88 -15.03
C ILE A 10 -2.43 -7.42 -13.62
N SER A 11 -1.46 -7.46 -12.72
CA SER A 11 -1.57 -6.85 -11.39
C SER A 11 -0.77 -5.56 -11.32
N CYS A 12 -1.41 -4.49 -10.88
CA CYS A 12 -0.78 -3.19 -10.69
C CYS A 12 -0.78 -2.72 -9.22
N GLY A 13 -1.07 -3.65 -8.30
CA GLY A 13 -1.06 -3.41 -6.86
C GLY A 13 -2.04 -2.34 -6.40
N GLN A 14 -1.75 -1.71 -5.25
CA GLN A 14 -2.63 -0.74 -4.61
C GLN A 14 -2.84 0.55 -5.43
N LYS A 15 -1.94 0.88 -6.35
CA LYS A 15 -2.00 2.12 -7.16
C LYS A 15 -3.22 2.18 -8.09
N CYS A 16 -3.68 1.02 -8.56
CA CYS A 16 -4.84 0.97 -9.44
C CYS A 16 -6.16 1.03 -8.68
N TYR A 17 -6.16 0.67 -7.41
CA TYR A 17 -7.36 0.65 -6.58
C TYR A 17 -7.70 2.05 -6.06
N THR A 18 -8.00 2.95 -7.01
CA THR A 18 -8.40 4.33 -6.79
C THR A 18 -9.47 4.73 -7.81
N PRO A 19 -10.45 5.59 -7.44
CA PRO A 19 -11.46 6.06 -8.40
C PRO A 19 -10.86 6.79 -9.61
N ASP A 20 -9.78 7.55 -9.39
CA ASP A 20 -9.12 8.32 -10.45
C ASP A 20 -8.42 7.42 -11.47
N TRP A 21 -7.81 6.33 -11.02
CA TRP A 21 -7.21 5.35 -11.93
C TRP A 21 -8.28 4.69 -12.79
N VAL A 22 -9.38 4.22 -12.19
CA VAL A 22 -10.51 3.59 -12.92
C VAL A 22 -11.06 4.54 -13.99
N ALA A 23 -11.29 5.80 -13.64
CA ALA A 23 -11.76 6.82 -14.57
C ALA A 23 -10.77 7.08 -15.72
N SER A 24 -9.46 7.08 -15.43
CA SER A 24 -8.42 7.29 -16.44
C SER A 24 -8.20 6.08 -17.37
N ALA A 25 -8.34 4.87 -16.85
CA ALA A 25 -8.12 3.64 -17.58
C ALA A 25 -9.26 3.33 -18.57
N GLY A 26 -10.50 3.68 -18.19
CA GLY A 26 -11.69 3.41 -19.00
C GLY A 26 -11.77 1.95 -19.44
N GLU A 27 -12.17 1.70 -20.68
CA GLU A 27 -12.25 0.34 -21.26
C GLU A 27 -10.91 -0.39 -21.28
N SER A 28 -9.78 0.33 -21.29
CA SER A 28 -8.44 -0.30 -21.29
C SER A 28 -8.08 -0.92 -19.94
N GLY A 29 -8.78 -0.58 -18.87
CA GLY A 29 -8.62 -1.18 -17.54
C GLY A 29 -9.35 -2.51 -17.37
N GLN A 30 -10.22 -2.89 -18.31
CA GLN A 30 -11.02 -4.12 -18.21
C GLN A 30 -10.12 -5.36 -18.06
N GLY A 31 -10.42 -6.20 -17.07
CA GLY A 31 -9.65 -7.41 -16.78
C GLY A 31 -8.32 -7.18 -16.07
N VAL A 32 -7.98 -5.94 -15.72
CA VAL A 32 -6.87 -5.66 -14.80
C VAL A 32 -7.27 -6.10 -13.40
N SER A 33 -6.36 -6.80 -12.74
CA SER A 33 -6.54 -7.27 -11.38
C SER A 33 -5.70 -6.45 -10.41
N VAL A 34 -6.11 -6.43 -9.15
CA VAL A 34 -5.34 -5.90 -8.04
C VAL A 34 -5.32 -6.92 -6.93
N TRP A 35 -4.15 -7.04 -6.31
CA TRP A 35 -3.98 -7.76 -5.07
C TRP A 35 -4.10 -6.76 -3.92
N LEU A 36 -4.98 -7.04 -2.96
CA LEU A 36 -5.21 -6.21 -1.79
C LEU A 36 -4.92 -7.02 -0.51
N PRO A 37 -4.15 -6.48 0.44
CA PRO A 37 -3.90 -7.13 1.73
C PRO A 37 -5.04 -6.92 2.75
N HIS A 38 -6.09 -6.20 2.37
CA HIS A 38 -7.22 -5.81 3.23
C HIS A 38 -8.55 -6.13 2.54
N LEU A 39 -9.66 -6.06 3.27
CA LEU A 39 -10.99 -6.22 2.67
C LEU A 39 -11.27 -5.13 1.63
N PRO A 40 -11.93 -5.45 0.50
CA PRO A 40 -12.28 -4.45 -0.52
C PRO A 40 -13.28 -3.43 0.03
N ILE A 41 -13.19 -2.17 -0.43
CA ILE A 41 -14.14 -1.08 -0.11
C ILE A 41 -15.57 -1.47 -0.49
N GLU A 42 -15.74 -2.23 -1.58
CA GLU A 42 -17.05 -2.72 -2.04
C GLU A 42 -17.75 -3.63 -1.01
N GLU A 43 -17.01 -4.12 -0.01
CA GLU A 43 -17.48 -5.05 1.02
C GLU A 43 -17.47 -4.43 2.41
N ALA A 44 -17.43 -3.10 2.51
CA ALA A 44 -17.31 -2.39 3.78
C ALA A 44 -18.36 -2.83 4.81
N GLU A 45 -19.59 -3.15 4.39
CA GLU A 45 -20.66 -3.61 5.29
C GLU A 45 -20.32 -4.88 6.09
N LEU A 46 -19.28 -5.62 5.69
CA LEU A 46 -18.82 -6.83 6.37
C LEU A 46 -17.73 -6.57 7.42
N ASN A 47 -17.26 -5.32 7.56
CA ASN A 47 -16.21 -4.96 8.52
C ASN A 47 -16.43 -3.57 9.12
N ASP A 48 -16.66 -3.52 10.43
CA ASP A 48 -16.95 -2.28 11.17
C ASP A 48 -15.82 -1.24 11.09
N GLU A 49 -14.55 -1.67 11.07
CA GLU A 49 -13.41 -0.75 11.00
C GLU A 49 -13.25 -0.16 9.59
N LEU A 50 -13.54 -0.93 8.54
CA LEU A 50 -13.58 -0.42 7.17
C LEU A 50 -14.72 0.59 7.00
N LEU A 51 -15.91 0.31 7.56
CA LEU A 51 -16.99 1.32 7.63
C LEU A 51 -16.56 2.57 8.38
N ARG A 52 -15.84 2.43 9.49
CA ARG A 52 -15.32 3.55 10.26
C ARG A 52 -14.36 4.41 9.44
N TYR A 53 -13.44 3.78 8.70
CA TYR A 53 -12.56 4.48 7.76
C TYR A 53 -13.36 5.25 6.70
N LEU A 54 -14.32 4.62 6.04
CA LEU A 54 -15.13 5.28 5.01
C LEU A 54 -15.98 6.42 5.57
N PHE A 55 -16.52 6.25 6.76
CA PHE A 55 -17.24 7.31 7.46
C PHE A 55 -16.32 8.49 7.77
N PHE A 56 -15.11 8.23 8.28
CA PHE A 56 -14.10 9.28 8.51
C PHE A 56 -13.74 10.00 7.21
N MET A 57 -13.49 9.27 6.13
CA MET A 57 -13.19 9.84 4.81
C MET A 57 -14.32 10.73 4.31
N ASN A 58 -15.57 10.33 4.49
CA ASN A 58 -16.73 11.14 4.12
C ASN A 58 -16.90 12.36 5.03
N LEU A 59 -16.64 12.25 6.33
CA LEU A 59 -16.65 13.40 7.24
C LEU A 59 -15.57 14.44 6.89
N ALA A 60 -14.37 13.98 6.54
CA ALA A 60 -13.23 14.85 6.27
C ALA A 60 -13.30 15.52 4.87
N HIS A 61 -13.84 14.82 3.88
CA HIS A 61 -13.78 15.24 2.48
C HIS A 61 -15.14 15.43 1.80
N GLY A 62 -16.24 15.00 2.42
CA GLY A 62 -17.59 15.12 1.86
C GLY A 62 -17.70 14.45 0.48
N ALA A 63 -18.29 15.18 -0.47
CA ALA A 63 -18.49 14.71 -1.84
C ALA A 63 -17.19 14.45 -2.61
N ASP A 64 -16.06 15.03 -2.17
CA ASP A 64 -14.74 14.84 -2.79
C ASP A 64 -14.00 13.62 -2.20
N SER A 65 -14.66 12.83 -1.35
CA SER A 65 -14.07 11.64 -0.74
C SER A 65 -13.66 10.61 -1.81
N LYS A 66 -12.38 10.24 -1.79
CA LYS A 66 -11.80 9.22 -2.67
C LYS A 66 -11.05 8.19 -1.82
N PRO A 67 -11.75 7.22 -1.23
CA PRO A 67 -11.09 6.14 -0.51
C PRO A 67 -10.23 5.31 -1.48
N THR A 68 -9.08 4.86 -1.00
CA THR A 68 -8.08 4.13 -1.81
C THR A 68 -7.46 3.02 -0.98
N ALA A 69 -6.82 2.05 -1.63
CA ALA A 69 -6.08 1.00 -0.91
C ALA A 69 -4.94 1.59 -0.05
N ALA A 70 -4.23 2.59 -0.57
CA ALA A 70 -3.20 3.29 0.19
C ALA A 70 -3.76 4.07 1.38
N GLY A 71 -4.96 4.64 1.23
CA GLY A 71 -5.67 5.28 2.34
C GLY A 71 -6.05 4.30 3.45
N ILE A 72 -6.42 3.07 3.09
CA ILE A 72 -6.71 1.99 4.06
C ILE A 72 -5.42 1.55 4.76
N ALA A 73 -4.30 1.41 4.05
CA ALA A 73 -3.01 1.10 4.65
C ALA A 73 -2.55 2.21 5.62
N ALA A 74 -2.71 3.48 5.24
CA ALA A 74 -2.45 4.61 6.12
C ALA A 74 -3.35 4.61 7.38
N TRP A 75 -4.63 4.24 7.23
CA TRP A 75 -5.55 4.07 8.34
C TRP A 75 -5.10 2.96 9.30
N SER A 76 -4.71 1.79 8.76
CA SER A 76 -4.12 0.70 9.56
C SER A 76 -2.87 1.17 10.32
N ALA A 77 -1.94 1.87 9.66
CA ALA A 77 -0.74 2.39 10.30
C ALA A 77 -1.07 3.37 11.44
N ALA A 78 -2.09 4.21 11.28
CA ALA A 78 -2.55 5.11 12.32
C ALA A 78 -3.15 4.35 13.53
N LEU A 79 -3.90 3.28 13.29
CA LEU A 79 -4.42 2.41 14.36
C LEU A 79 -3.28 1.68 15.10
N LEU A 80 -2.23 1.26 14.38
CA LEU A 80 -1.06 0.64 15.01
C LEU A 80 -0.32 1.64 15.91
N PHE A 81 -0.19 2.89 15.46
CA PHE A 81 0.36 3.96 16.27
C PHE A 81 -0.51 4.27 17.50
N GLU A 82 -1.83 4.31 17.34
CA GLU A 82 -2.79 4.47 18.45
C GLU A 82 -2.58 3.38 19.51
N GLU A 83 -2.46 2.11 19.09
CA GLU A 83 -2.22 0.98 19.98
C GLU A 83 -0.86 1.08 20.68
N ALA A 84 0.20 1.46 19.96
CA ALA A 84 1.53 1.65 20.54
C ALA A 84 1.54 2.78 21.59
N VAL A 85 0.89 3.92 21.30
CA VAL A 85 0.70 5.01 22.26
C VAL A 85 -0.07 4.52 23.48
N SER A 86 -1.19 3.85 23.27
CA SER A 86 -2.04 3.28 24.32
C SER A 86 -1.25 2.37 25.26
N ARG A 87 -0.45 1.45 24.72
CA ARG A 87 0.44 0.56 25.48
C ARG A 87 1.53 1.31 26.22
N SER A 88 2.15 2.33 25.59
CA SER A 88 3.26 3.08 26.19
C SER A 88 2.87 3.81 27.47
N VAL A 89 1.63 4.32 27.54
CA VAL A 89 1.11 5.02 28.72
C VAL A 89 0.23 4.15 29.59
N GLY A 90 -0.05 2.90 29.19
CA GLY A 90 -0.89 1.97 29.93
C GLY A 90 -2.37 2.38 29.99
N THR A 91 -2.92 2.92 28.91
CA THR A 91 -4.36 3.30 28.82
C THR A 91 -5.25 2.15 29.27
N ASN A 92 -6.33 2.45 30.00
CA ASN A 92 -7.26 1.47 30.58
C ASN A 92 -6.63 0.49 31.59
N SER A 93 -5.45 0.78 32.13
CA SER A 93 -4.82 0.00 33.20
C SER A 93 -4.64 0.81 34.48
N ALA A 94 -4.43 0.11 35.61
CA ALA A 94 -4.03 0.75 36.86
C ALA A 94 -2.65 1.44 36.78
N SER A 95 -1.90 1.20 35.69
CA SER A 95 -0.60 1.79 35.40
C SER A 95 -0.69 2.97 34.42
N TYR A 96 -1.89 3.53 34.19
CA TYR A 96 -2.07 4.66 33.28
C TYR A 96 -1.26 5.89 33.75
N LYS A 97 -0.29 6.30 32.93
CA LYS A 97 0.65 7.41 33.19
C LYS A 97 0.86 8.22 31.91
N PRO A 98 -0.09 9.08 31.52
CA PRO A 98 0.00 9.87 30.30
C PRO A 98 1.20 10.82 30.29
N GLU A 99 1.67 11.26 31.45
CA GLU A 99 2.87 12.08 31.61
C GLU A 99 4.17 11.37 31.19
N ASN A 100 4.15 10.03 31.05
CA ASN A 100 5.30 9.23 30.60
C ASN A 100 5.33 9.04 29.07
N LEU A 101 4.41 9.66 28.33
CA LEU A 101 4.41 9.60 26.87
C LEU A 101 5.75 10.12 26.33
N SER A 102 6.47 9.24 25.64
CA SER A 102 7.78 9.52 25.04
C SER A 102 7.90 8.77 23.72
N GLN A 103 8.74 9.28 22.82
CA GLN A 103 9.00 8.62 21.54
C GLN A 103 9.55 7.21 21.76
N GLU A 104 10.50 7.07 22.68
CA GLU A 104 11.12 5.79 23.03
C GLU A 104 10.11 4.80 23.62
N GLY A 105 9.20 5.28 24.46
CA GLY A 105 8.12 4.47 25.02
C GLY A 105 7.15 3.95 23.95
N VAL A 106 6.79 4.80 22.98
CA VAL A 106 5.93 4.41 21.86
C VAL A 106 6.63 3.40 20.95
N LEU A 107 7.92 3.62 20.63
CA LEU A 107 8.71 2.68 19.83
C LEU A 107 8.87 1.32 20.51
N ALA A 108 9.22 1.32 21.80
CA ALA A 108 9.33 0.08 22.57
C ALA A 108 7.98 -0.66 22.66
N ALA A 109 6.88 0.08 22.81
CA ALA A 109 5.55 -0.51 22.78
C ALA A 109 5.20 -1.08 21.40
N ALA A 110 5.50 -0.38 20.30
CA ALA A 110 5.29 -0.87 18.94
C ALA A 110 6.08 -2.17 18.66
N GLN A 111 7.33 -2.24 19.11
CA GLN A 111 8.18 -3.44 19.03
C GLN A 111 7.70 -4.61 19.90
N SER A 112 6.66 -4.42 20.72
CA SER A 112 6.02 -5.51 21.48
C SER A 112 4.76 -6.06 20.81
N ILE A 113 4.32 -5.47 19.70
CA ILE A 113 3.09 -5.86 19.00
C ILE A 113 3.41 -7.02 18.05
N THR A 114 3.16 -8.25 18.52
CA THR A 114 3.40 -9.48 17.74
C THR A 114 2.16 -10.03 17.03
N PHE A 115 1.00 -9.43 17.29
CA PHE A 115 -0.28 -9.80 16.69
C PHE A 115 -1.02 -8.53 16.31
N TRP A 116 -1.24 -8.33 15.01
CA TRP A 116 -1.86 -7.14 14.46
C TRP A 116 -2.73 -7.45 13.24
N ASP A 117 -4.02 -7.17 13.33
CA ASP A 117 -5.01 -7.34 12.26
C ASP A 117 -5.77 -6.05 11.94
N ALA A 118 -5.36 -4.92 12.55
CA ALA A 118 -6.04 -3.63 12.47
C ALA A 118 -7.56 -3.73 12.71
N ARG A 119 -7.97 -4.48 13.75
CA ARG A 119 -9.38 -4.72 14.10
C ARG A 119 -10.14 -5.45 12.98
N GLY A 120 -9.46 -6.38 12.33
CA GLY A 120 -9.98 -7.22 11.25
C GLY A 120 -9.99 -6.58 9.86
N LEU A 121 -9.39 -5.40 9.68
CA LEU A 121 -9.30 -4.71 8.39
C LEU A 121 -8.44 -5.48 7.38
N HIS A 122 -7.39 -6.13 7.88
CA HIS A 122 -6.52 -7.03 7.13
C HIS A 122 -6.24 -8.29 7.96
N GLY A 123 -5.55 -9.24 7.33
CA GLY A 123 -5.11 -10.44 8.02
C GLY A 123 -4.11 -10.17 9.14
N ILE A 124 -3.91 -11.18 9.98
CA ILE A 124 -2.95 -11.11 11.08
C ILE A 124 -1.53 -10.93 10.52
N SER A 125 -0.78 -10.04 11.14
CA SER A 125 0.63 -9.74 10.90
C SER A 125 1.38 -9.63 12.23
N ASN A 126 2.71 -9.60 12.17
CA ASN A 126 3.57 -9.37 13.33
C ASN A 126 4.50 -8.16 13.07
N PRO A 127 4.07 -6.96 13.48
CA PRO A 127 4.86 -5.73 13.34
C PRO A 127 6.20 -5.75 14.08
N ALA A 128 6.26 -6.41 15.25
CA ALA A 128 7.47 -6.49 16.06
C ALA A 128 8.63 -7.19 15.33
N ASP A 129 8.32 -8.26 14.60
CA ASP A 129 9.29 -9.04 13.83
C ASP A 129 9.29 -8.69 12.32
N ALA A 130 8.60 -7.61 11.93
CA ALA A 130 8.44 -7.18 10.54
C ALA A 130 7.88 -8.27 9.60
N ILE A 131 7.00 -9.14 10.11
CA ILE A 131 6.37 -10.20 9.32
C ILE A 131 5.02 -9.68 8.80
N PRO A 132 4.85 -9.51 7.47
CA PRO A 132 3.59 -9.07 6.90
C PRO A 132 2.53 -10.17 7.01
N SER A 133 1.27 -9.81 6.79
CA SER A 133 0.21 -10.81 6.68
C SER A 133 0.36 -11.62 5.39
N SER A 134 0.11 -12.92 5.46
CA SER A 134 -0.07 -13.81 4.29
C SER A 134 -1.41 -13.61 3.58
N CYS A 135 -2.30 -12.81 4.18
CA CYS A 135 -3.68 -12.65 3.75
C CYS A 135 -3.84 -11.73 2.55
N PHE A 136 -4.67 -12.14 1.59
CA PHE A 136 -5.04 -11.27 0.47
C PHE A 136 -6.39 -11.56 -0.17
N VAL A 137 -6.82 -10.61 -1.00
CA VAL A 137 -7.92 -10.74 -1.97
C VAL A 137 -7.44 -10.23 -3.34
N ILE A 138 -7.92 -10.86 -4.40
CA ILE A 138 -7.78 -10.42 -5.78
C ILE A 138 -9.12 -9.84 -6.23
N MET A 139 -9.07 -8.59 -6.66
CA MET A 139 -10.19 -7.89 -7.30
C MET A 139 -9.84 -7.66 -8.76
N THR A 140 -10.81 -7.82 -9.65
CA THR A 140 -10.64 -7.59 -11.09
C THR A 140 -11.64 -6.55 -11.55
N LEU A 141 -11.16 -5.58 -12.34
CA LEU A 141 -12.00 -4.53 -12.88
C LEU A 141 -12.88 -5.11 -13.99
N ASP A 142 -14.18 -5.04 -13.78
CA ASP A 142 -15.19 -5.49 -14.72
C ASP A 142 -16.31 -4.47 -14.83
N ASP A 143 -16.48 -3.91 -16.02
CA ASP A 143 -17.46 -2.86 -16.32
C ASP A 143 -17.30 -1.63 -15.42
N GLY A 144 -16.05 -1.20 -15.21
CA GLY A 144 -15.70 -0.04 -14.38
C GLY A 144 -15.88 -0.24 -12.88
N LEU A 145 -16.19 -1.47 -12.42
CA LEU A 145 -16.37 -1.81 -11.02
C LEU A 145 -15.37 -2.90 -10.61
N TRP A 146 -14.80 -2.79 -9.41
CA TRP A 146 -13.98 -3.85 -8.85
C TRP A 146 -14.87 -5.01 -8.42
N LYS A 147 -14.62 -6.20 -8.96
CA LYS A 147 -15.31 -7.43 -8.59
C LYS A 147 -14.32 -8.42 -7.99
N ARG A 148 -14.74 -9.10 -6.93
CA ARG A 148 -13.94 -10.13 -6.29
C ARG A 148 -13.71 -11.31 -7.23
N GLU A 149 -12.46 -11.67 -7.40
CA GLU A 149 -12.03 -12.86 -8.15
C GLU A 149 -11.64 -13.99 -7.19
N PHE A 150 -10.89 -13.69 -6.13
CA PHE A 150 -10.40 -14.68 -5.17
C PHE A 150 -10.07 -14.07 -3.80
N PRO A 151 -10.31 -14.76 -2.66
CA PRO A 151 -11.16 -15.94 -2.53
C PRO A 151 -12.61 -15.58 -2.88
N PRO A 152 -13.45 -16.54 -3.31
CA PRO A 152 -14.77 -16.24 -3.88
C PRO A 152 -15.80 -15.76 -2.86
N ARG A 153 -15.59 -15.99 -1.55
CA ARG A 153 -16.53 -15.57 -0.52
C ARG A 153 -16.24 -14.11 -0.10
N PRO A 154 -17.23 -13.20 -0.13
CA PRO A 154 -17.09 -11.85 0.42
C PRO A 154 -16.73 -11.87 1.90
N GLY A 155 -15.97 -10.88 2.36
CA GLY A 155 -15.52 -10.77 3.75
C GLY A 155 -14.37 -11.71 4.13
N GLU A 156 -13.89 -12.55 3.20
CA GLU A 156 -12.75 -13.44 3.45
C GLU A 156 -11.48 -12.98 2.73
N LEU A 157 -10.34 -13.34 3.34
CA LEU A 157 -9.00 -13.23 2.76
C LEU A 157 -8.39 -14.64 2.68
N SER A 158 -7.57 -14.88 1.66
CA SER A 158 -6.77 -16.11 1.57
C SER A 158 -5.48 -15.93 2.36
N CYS A 159 -5.33 -16.69 3.46
CA CYS A 159 -4.35 -16.45 4.51
C CYS A 159 -3.36 -17.62 4.72
N GLU A 160 -3.20 -18.48 3.71
CA GLU A 160 -2.27 -19.61 3.80
C GLU A 160 -0.83 -19.10 3.92
N ASP A 161 -0.02 -19.71 4.78
CA ASP A 161 1.36 -19.24 5.03
C ASP A 161 2.22 -19.27 3.75
N GLU A 162 1.92 -20.18 2.82
CA GLU A 162 2.57 -20.29 1.52
C GLU A 162 2.34 -19.08 0.60
N ASN A 163 1.41 -18.19 0.94
CA ASN A 163 1.21 -16.94 0.22
C ASN A 163 2.36 -15.93 0.45
N LEU A 164 3.17 -16.14 1.48
CA LEU A 164 4.39 -15.36 1.71
C LEU A 164 5.54 -15.92 0.87
N VAL A 165 6.14 -15.05 0.05
CA VAL A 165 7.29 -15.39 -0.78
C VAL A 165 8.47 -14.50 -0.44
N GLU A 166 9.63 -15.11 -0.25
CA GLU A 166 10.89 -14.38 -0.10
C GLU A 166 11.44 -14.02 -1.49
N LEU A 167 11.58 -12.73 -1.76
CA LEU A 167 12.13 -12.25 -3.03
C LEU A 167 13.66 -12.37 -2.98
N LYS A 168 14.25 -13.24 -3.80
CA LYS A 168 15.72 -13.46 -3.86
C LYS A 168 16.55 -12.22 -4.23
N ALA A 169 15.94 -11.14 -4.71
CA ALA A 169 16.63 -9.89 -5.06
C ALA A 169 17.10 -9.10 -3.83
N THR A 170 16.63 -9.42 -2.62
CA THR A 170 17.11 -8.81 -1.38
C THR A 170 18.32 -9.52 -0.77
N THR A 171 18.81 -10.62 -1.36
CA THR A 171 19.98 -11.34 -0.84
C THR A 171 21.30 -10.65 -1.20
N ASN A 172 21.39 -9.96 -2.35
CA ASN A 172 22.67 -9.47 -2.89
C ASN A 172 22.57 -8.02 -3.44
N LEU A 173 21.98 -7.09 -2.70
CA LEU A 173 21.98 -5.67 -3.11
C LEU A 173 23.39 -5.04 -3.14
N GLU A 174 24.37 -5.62 -2.45
CA GLU A 174 25.77 -5.18 -2.49
C GLU A 174 26.52 -5.63 -3.75
N GLU A 175 26.15 -6.76 -4.38
CA GLU A 175 26.88 -7.28 -5.56
C GLU A 175 26.48 -6.57 -6.87
N VAL A 176 25.30 -5.93 -6.91
CA VAL A 176 24.79 -5.27 -8.13
C VAL A 176 25.51 -3.93 -8.41
N GLU A 177 26.12 -3.31 -7.40
CA GLU A 177 26.85 -2.04 -7.60
C GLU A 177 28.22 -2.25 -8.26
N GLU A 178 28.91 -3.38 -7.99
CA GLU A 178 30.23 -3.66 -8.60
C GLU A 178 30.15 -4.03 -10.09
N GLU A 179 29.03 -4.59 -10.56
CA GLU A 179 28.87 -4.94 -11.99
C GLU A 179 28.56 -3.71 -12.88
N LEU A 180 28.21 -2.57 -12.28
CA LEU A 180 27.89 -1.33 -13.00
C LEU A 180 29.06 -0.33 -13.07
N GLU A 181 30.16 -0.56 -12.35
CA GLU A 181 31.38 0.23 -12.44
C GLU A 181 32.44 -0.39 -13.39
N SER A 182 32.13 -0.33 -14.68
CA SER A 182 33.05 -0.42 -15.85
C SER A 182 33.41 -1.82 -16.38
N PRO A 183 33.52 -1.97 -17.73
CA PRO A 183 34.52 -1.24 -18.49
C PRO A 183 33.95 -0.31 -19.56
N SER A 184 34.65 0.81 -19.70
CA SER A 184 34.66 1.72 -20.82
C SER A 184 34.69 1.02 -22.19
N ASP A 185 33.99 1.66 -23.13
CA ASP A 185 34.13 1.55 -24.59
C ASP A 185 33.17 0.58 -25.31
N LEU A 186 31.98 1.08 -25.65
CA LEU A 186 31.40 0.80 -26.96
C LEU A 186 30.43 1.92 -27.39
N SER A 187 30.93 2.77 -28.28
CA SER A 187 30.14 3.71 -29.07
C SER A 187 29.15 2.95 -29.96
N LEU A 188 27.86 2.89 -29.59
CA LEU A 188 26.79 2.59 -30.54
C LEU A 188 25.54 3.46 -30.25
N ARG A 189 25.21 4.27 -31.25
CA ARG A 189 24.05 5.16 -31.31
C ARG A 189 22.76 4.38 -31.12
N LEU A 190 21.96 4.76 -30.12
CA LEU A 190 20.54 4.41 -30.05
C LEU A 190 19.71 5.55 -30.66
N PRO A 191 18.72 5.26 -31.51
CA PRO A 191 17.89 6.26 -32.15
C PRO A 191 16.96 6.94 -31.14
N GLU A 192 16.80 8.25 -31.29
CA GLU A 192 15.86 9.08 -30.54
C GLU A 192 14.43 8.57 -30.70
N PHE A 193 13.83 8.07 -29.62
CA PHE A 193 12.37 8.12 -29.44
C PHE A 193 12.07 9.19 -28.40
N GLY A 194 11.88 10.41 -28.91
CA GLY A 194 11.44 11.55 -28.12
C GLY A 194 9.94 11.51 -27.83
N CYS A 195 9.57 11.50 -26.55
CA CYS A 195 8.27 12.02 -26.11
C CYS A 195 8.31 13.55 -26.22
N ARG A 196 7.71 14.10 -27.28
CA ARG A 196 7.54 15.55 -27.48
C ARG A 196 6.58 16.11 -26.43
N LYS A 197 7.06 17.12 -25.69
CA LYS A 197 6.25 18.07 -24.90
C LYS A 197 5.30 18.84 -25.83
N ALA A 198 4.00 18.80 -25.56
CA ALA A 198 3.08 19.86 -25.97
C ALA A 198 3.03 20.90 -24.83
N GLY A 199 3.40 22.15 -25.13
CA GLY A 199 3.49 23.23 -24.16
C GLY A 199 2.35 24.25 -24.29
N ILE A 200 1.92 24.80 -23.14
CA ILE A 200 1.20 26.08 -22.93
C ILE A 200 1.63 26.58 -21.50
N PRO A 201 1.78 27.89 -21.23
CA PRO A 201 2.98 28.45 -20.58
C PRO A 201 2.94 28.54 -19.05
N VAL A 202 4.15 28.57 -18.49
CA VAL A 202 4.47 28.75 -17.08
C VAL A 202 4.52 30.23 -16.71
N SER A 203 3.77 30.64 -15.70
CA SER A 203 4.16 31.73 -14.81
C SER A 203 4.62 31.13 -13.47
N SER A 204 5.88 31.40 -13.11
CA SER A 204 6.65 30.91 -11.97
C SER A 204 6.12 31.36 -10.58
N PRO A 205 6.74 30.97 -9.45
CA PRO A 205 7.07 29.63 -8.99
C PRO A 205 6.53 29.39 -7.56
N LEU A 206 6.02 28.20 -7.25
CA LEU A 206 5.99 27.71 -5.87
C LEU A 206 6.57 26.31 -5.82
N ASN A 207 7.64 26.21 -5.04
CA ASN A 207 8.51 25.08 -4.84
C ASN A 207 7.71 23.90 -4.25
N SER A 208 7.41 22.87 -5.06
CA SER A 208 6.66 21.68 -4.62
C SER A 208 7.47 20.37 -4.70
N SER A 209 8.78 20.46 -4.94
CA SER A 209 9.65 19.28 -5.08
C SER A 209 10.00 18.57 -3.77
N SER A 210 9.52 19.01 -2.60
CA SER A 210 9.82 18.35 -1.31
C SER A 210 8.66 17.54 -0.71
N LEU A 211 7.51 17.43 -1.38
CA LEU A 211 6.33 16.73 -0.82
C LEU A 211 6.00 15.41 -1.53
N SER A 212 6.53 15.20 -2.74
CA SER A 212 6.27 13.98 -3.53
C SER A 212 7.11 12.77 -3.08
N SER A 213 8.32 13.01 -2.55
CA SER A 213 9.23 11.95 -2.11
C SER A 213 8.90 11.41 -0.71
N SER A 214 8.11 12.14 0.09
CA SER A 214 7.84 11.81 1.50
C SER A 214 6.68 10.85 1.69
N ILE A 215 5.79 10.75 0.70
CA ILE A 215 4.61 9.84 0.75
C ILE A 215 5.00 8.42 0.35
N TRP A 216 5.99 8.28 -0.53
CA TRP A 216 6.59 6.98 -0.87
C TRP A 216 7.30 6.29 0.29
N LEU A 217 7.80 7.07 1.25
CA LEU A 217 8.47 6.52 2.40
C LEU A 217 7.49 5.87 3.37
N ILE A 218 6.22 6.23 3.46
CA ILE A 218 5.34 5.71 4.54
C ILE A 218 4.84 4.29 4.25
N GLU A 219 4.59 3.92 2.99
CA GLU A 219 4.14 2.55 2.66
C GLU A 219 5.30 1.56 2.45
N SER A 220 6.51 2.05 2.15
CA SER A 220 7.71 1.22 2.11
C SER A 220 8.51 1.24 3.41
N PHE A 221 8.37 2.24 4.29
CA PHE A 221 9.11 2.26 5.57
C PHE A 221 8.61 1.20 6.54
N TRP A 222 7.29 1.04 6.68
CA TRP A 222 6.76 0.04 7.61
C TRP A 222 6.87 -1.39 7.07
N ALA A 223 7.01 -1.56 5.76
CA ALA A 223 7.18 -2.87 5.12
C ALA A 223 8.65 -3.25 4.86
N PHE A 224 9.63 -2.34 4.99
CA PHE A 224 11.00 -2.61 4.54
C PHE A 224 12.16 -2.10 5.43
N ASN A 225 11.96 -1.35 6.52
CA ASN A 225 13.08 -0.97 7.41
C ASN A 225 12.68 -0.77 8.87
N LEU A 226 12.83 -1.84 9.66
CA LEU A 226 13.40 -1.77 11.02
C LEU A 226 14.85 -2.30 10.94
N MET A 227 15.69 -1.59 10.20
CA MET A 227 17.15 -1.46 10.38
C MET A 227 17.53 -0.01 10.12
#